data_AF-A0A367LVX9-F1
#
_entry.id   AF-A0A367LVX9-F1
#
_cell.length_a   1.000
_cell.length_b   1.000
_cell.length_c   1.000
_cell.angle_alpha   90.00
_cell.angle_beta   90.00
_cell.angle_gamma   90.00
#
_symmetry.space_group_name_H-M   'P 1'
#
loop_
_entity.id
_entity.type
_entity.pdbx_description
1 polymer ?
#
loop_
_entity_poly.entity_id
_entity_poly.type
_entity_poly.pdbx_seq_one_letter_code
_entity_poly.pdbx_strand_id
1 'polypeptide(L)'
;SNTERDFYSATSSSSKLVFSVWDAGGNDTLDFSGFSQNQKINLNEKALSDVGGLKGNVSIAAGVTVENAIGGSGSDLLIGNDVANVLKGGAGNDILYGGLGADQLWGGAGAD
;
A
#
# COMPACT_ATOMS: atom_id res chain seq x y z
N SER A 1 0.91 3.84 12.92
CA SER A 1 -0.38 4.24 12.32
C SER A 1 -1.03 5.31 13.19
N ASN A 2 -1.88 6.16 12.62
CA ASN A 2 -2.69 7.15 13.34
C ASN A 2 -4.09 6.61 13.71
N THR A 3 -4.38 5.33 13.44
CA THR A 3 -5.70 4.73 13.68
C THR A 3 -6.00 4.40 15.14
N GLU A 4 -5.00 4.48 16.03
CA GLU A 4 -5.10 4.01 17.42
C GLU A 4 -5.62 2.55 17.51
N ARG A 5 -5.27 1.73 16.51
CA ARG A 5 -5.53 0.28 16.48
C ARG A 5 -4.21 -0.46 16.27
N ASP A 6 -3.99 -1.45 17.13
CA ASP A 6 -2.79 -2.29 17.11
C ASP A 6 -2.69 -3.11 15.82
N PHE A 7 -3.80 -3.70 15.36
CA PHE A 7 -3.85 -4.52 14.14
C PHE A 7 -3.59 -3.73 12.84
N TYR A 8 -3.69 -2.39 12.86
CA TYR A 8 -3.31 -1.51 11.75
C TYR A 8 -1.92 -0.89 11.89
N SER A 9 -1.18 -1.23 12.95
CA SER A 9 0.10 -0.61 13.27
C SER A 9 1.27 -1.58 13.09
N ALA A 10 2.11 -1.33 12.10
CA ALA A 10 3.46 -1.89 12.06
C ALA A 10 4.36 -1.11 13.03
N THR A 11 5.07 -1.82 13.90
CA THR A 11 6.04 -1.23 14.85
C THR A 11 7.47 -1.63 14.54
N SER A 12 7.69 -2.57 13.61
CA SER A 12 8.99 -2.93 13.07
C SER A 12 8.87 -3.55 11.67
N SER A 13 10.00 -3.72 10.98
CA SER A 13 10.10 -4.45 9.71
C SER A 13 9.78 -5.94 9.81
N SER A 14 9.61 -6.47 11.02
CA SER A 14 9.21 -7.87 11.28
C SER A 14 7.76 -8.00 11.76
N SER A 15 7.00 -6.90 11.83
CA SER A 15 5.59 -6.94 12.20
C SER A 15 4.80 -7.80 11.20
N LYS A 16 3.96 -8.71 11.71
CA LYS A 16 3.03 -9.48 10.89
C LYS A 16 1.68 -8.79 10.86
N LEU A 17 1.37 -8.12 9.77
CA LEU A 17 0.11 -7.43 9.58
C LEU A 17 -0.92 -8.39 9.00
N VAL A 18 -2.10 -8.47 9.61
CA VAL A 18 -3.27 -9.16 9.06
C VAL A 18 -4.50 -8.33 9.37
N PHE A 19 -5.07 -7.67 8.35
CA PHE A 19 -6.25 -6.83 8.52
C PHE A 19 -7.04 -6.61 7.22
N SER A 20 -8.26 -6.13 7.37
CA SER A 20 -9.06 -5.57 6.29
C SER A 20 -9.39 -4.12 6.64
N VAL A 21 -9.05 -3.19 5.76
CA VAL A 21 -9.27 -1.75 5.96
C VAL A 21 -10.76 -1.46 5.88
N TRP A 22 -11.28 -0.82 6.92
CA TRP A 22 -12.55 -0.12 6.91
C TRP A 22 -12.29 1.36 7.19
N ASP A 23 -12.65 2.22 6.25
CA ASP A 23 -12.60 3.67 6.39
C ASP A 23 -13.88 4.30 5.83
N ALA A 24 -14.33 5.41 6.40
CA ALA A 24 -15.57 6.10 6.04
C ALA A 24 -15.33 7.37 5.18
N GLY A 25 -14.07 7.69 4.87
CA GLY A 25 -13.66 8.78 4.01
C GLY A 25 -12.54 9.60 4.61
N GLY A 26 -11.83 10.30 3.74
CA GLY A 26 -10.60 10.98 4.10
C GLY A 26 -9.71 11.04 2.88
N ASN A 27 -8.43 11.35 3.11
CA ASN A 27 -7.38 11.06 2.15
C ASN A 27 -6.37 10.16 2.86
N ASP A 28 -6.48 8.87 2.60
CA ASP A 28 -5.90 7.81 3.40
C ASP A 28 -4.64 7.25 2.75
N THR A 29 -3.74 6.71 3.57
CA THR A 29 -2.44 6.20 3.11
C THR A 29 -2.15 4.85 3.74
N LEU A 30 -1.88 3.84 2.90
CA LEU A 30 -1.19 2.62 3.33
C LEU A 30 0.31 2.86 3.34
N ASP A 31 0.90 2.99 4.52
CA ASP A 31 2.34 3.16 4.69
C ASP A 31 2.98 1.83 5.09
N PHE A 32 3.67 1.22 4.12
CA PHE A 32 4.44 -0.01 4.28
C PHE A 32 5.94 0.20 4.10
N SER A 33 6.42 1.44 4.24
CA SER A 33 7.82 1.84 4.07
C SER A 33 8.81 1.15 5.00
N GLY A 34 8.32 0.60 6.11
CA GLY A 34 9.14 -0.13 7.07
C GLY A 34 9.57 -1.54 6.61
N PHE A 35 9.05 -2.06 5.51
CA PHE A 35 9.36 -3.41 5.02
C PHE A 35 10.47 -3.43 3.95
N SER A 36 11.15 -4.57 3.84
CA SER A 36 12.22 -4.80 2.85
C SER A 36 11.98 -6.00 1.93
N GLN A 37 10.94 -6.78 2.21
CA GLN A 37 10.46 -7.84 1.33
C GLN A 37 9.72 -7.22 0.16
N ASN A 38 9.76 -7.87 -1.02
CA ASN A 38 8.94 -7.47 -2.16
C ASN A 38 7.45 -7.57 -1.83
N GLN A 39 6.70 -6.52 -2.14
CA GLN A 39 5.30 -6.36 -1.81
C GLN A 39 4.43 -6.29 -3.07
N LYS A 40 3.15 -6.61 -2.91
CA LYS A 40 2.12 -6.31 -3.90
C LYS A 40 1.01 -5.56 -3.20
N ILE A 41 0.89 -4.26 -3.47
CA ILE A 41 -0.05 -3.35 -2.81
C ILE A 41 -1.11 -2.96 -3.83
N ASN A 42 -2.37 -3.23 -3.53
CA ASN A 42 -3.50 -2.94 -4.41
C ASN A 42 -4.55 -2.10 -3.67
N LEU A 43 -4.79 -0.88 -4.16
CA LEU A 43 -5.71 0.10 -3.58
C LEU A 43 -7.18 -0.08 -4.01
N ASN A 44 -7.50 -1.09 -4.83
CA ASN A 44 -8.87 -1.37 -5.22
C ASN A 44 -9.65 -2.03 -4.07
N GLU A 45 -10.91 -1.63 -3.87
CA GLU A 45 -11.81 -2.28 -2.93
C GLU A 45 -11.91 -3.79 -3.20
N LYS A 46 -12.04 -4.59 -2.13
CA LYS A 46 -12.06 -6.06 -2.12
C LYS A 46 -10.79 -6.75 -2.62
N ALA A 47 -9.76 -6.01 -3.05
CA ALA A 47 -8.50 -6.60 -3.44
C ALA A 47 -7.70 -7.09 -2.22
N LEU A 48 -6.87 -8.10 -2.44
CA LEU A 48 -5.87 -8.56 -1.48
C LEU A 48 -4.49 -8.04 -1.88
N SER A 49 -3.67 -7.78 -0.87
CA SER A 49 -2.29 -7.34 -0.97
C SER A 49 -1.35 -8.31 -0.25
N ASP A 50 -0.14 -8.46 -0.78
CA ASP A 50 0.98 -9.19 -0.19
C ASP A 50 1.89 -8.17 0.50
N VAL A 51 1.91 -8.13 1.83
CA VAL A 51 2.60 -7.08 2.60
C VAL A 51 3.53 -7.70 3.65
N GLY A 52 4.74 -7.16 3.78
CA GLY A 52 5.70 -7.58 4.81
C GLY A 52 6.14 -9.05 4.71
N GLY A 53 6.22 -9.59 3.48
CA GLY A 53 6.62 -10.98 3.22
C GLY A 53 5.51 -12.03 3.43
N LEU A 54 4.29 -11.61 3.79
CA LEU A 54 3.12 -12.49 3.84
C LEU A 54 2.37 -12.47 2.49
N LYS A 55 1.35 -13.33 2.38
CA LYS A 55 0.50 -13.45 1.19
C LYS A 55 -0.97 -13.20 1.53
N GLY A 56 -1.62 -12.32 0.77
CA GLY A 56 -3.04 -12.00 0.92
C GLY A 56 -3.45 -11.56 2.33
N ASN A 57 -2.56 -10.89 3.05
CA ASN A 57 -2.72 -10.58 4.48
C ASN A 57 -3.34 -9.20 4.72
N VAL A 58 -3.33 -8.32 3.72
CA VAL A 58 -3.98 -7.01 3.78
C VAL A 58 -5.07 -6.96 2.71
N SER A 59 -6.22 -6.40 3.06
CA SER A 59 -7.32 -6.17 2.11
C SER A 59 -8.00 -4.83 2.37
N ILE A 60 -8.77 -4.33 1.41
CA ILE A 60 -9.64 -3.16 1.55
C ILE A 60 -11.09 -3.64 1.47
N ALA A 61 -11.94 -3.23 2.40
CA ALA A 61 -13.34 -3.65 2.42
C ALA A 61 -14.13 -3.07 1.23
N ALA A 62 -15.27 -3.69 0.91
CA ALA A 62 -16.17 -3.16 -0.10
C ALA A 62 -16.73 -1.79 0.33
N GLY A 63 -16.79 -0.84 -0.61
CA GLY A 63 -17.25 0.53 -0.38
C GLY A 63 -16.20 1.47 0.20
N VAL A 64 -14.96 1.00 0.41
CA VAL A 64 -13.86 1.82 0.96
C VAL A 64 -12.96 2.28 -0.16
N THR A 65 -12.62 3.57 -0.15
CA THR A 65 -11.60 4.15 -1.03
C THR A 65 -10.36 4.42 -0.21
N VAL A 66 -9.19 4.09 -0.76
CA VAL A 66 -7.89 4.46 -0.19
C VAL A 66 -7.07 5.09 -1.30
N GLU A 67 -6.55 6.29 -1.06
CA GLU A 67 -6.00 7.13 -2.11
C GLU A 67 -4.50 6.89 -2.32
N ASN A 68 -3.77 6.52 -1.27
CA ASN A 68 -2.31 6.59 -1.31
C ASN A 68 -1.63 5.30 -0.81
N ALA A 69 -0.48 4.99 -1.38
CA ALA A 69 0.36 3.88 -0.96
C ALA A 69 1.84 4.28 -0.93
N ILE A 70 2.55 3.77 0.07
CA ILE A 70 4.00 3.86 0.18
C ILE A 70 4.54 2.43 0.31
N GLY A 71 5.30 2.00 -0.70
CA GLY A 71 6.06 0.77 -0.71
C GLY A 71 7.29 0.85 0.20
N GLY A 72 8.08 -0.22 0.17
CA GLY A 72 9.23 -0.45 1.04
C GLY A 72 10.57 -0.22 0.36
N SER A 73 11.52 -1.07 0.73
CA SER A 73 12.87 -1.14 0.12
C SER A 73 13.05 -2.37 -0.79
N GLY A 74 11.97 -3.13 -1.00
CA GLY A 74 11.92 -4.28 -1.89
C GLY A 74 11.59 -3.87 -3.33
N SER A 75 11.55 -4.83 -4.25
CA SER A 75 10.99 -4.57 -5.61
C SER A 75 9.49 -4.78 -5.56
N ASP A 76 8.75 -3.69 -5.42
CA ASP A 76 7.33 -3.70 -5.09
C ASP A 76 6.43 -3.49 -6.32
N LEU A 77 5.22 -4.02 -6.28
CA LEU A 77 4.16 -3.72 -7.25
C LEU A 77 3.08 -2.90 -6.56
N LEU A 78 2.88 -1.66 -7.00
CA LEU A 78 1.85 -0.75 -6.49
C LEU A 78 0.79 -0.55 -7.57
N ILE A 79 -0.45 -0.90 -7.24
CA ILE A 79 -1.63 -0.77 -8.11
C ILE A 79 -2.60 0.21 -7.44
N GLY A 80 -2.83 1.35 -8.09
CA GLY A 80 -3.84 2.33 -7.74
C GLY A 80 -5.26 1.89 -8.13
N ASN A 81 -6.20 2.81 -8.09
CA ASN A 81 -7.62 2.58 -8.33
C ASN A 81 -8.18 3.64 -9.29
N ASP A 82 -9.49 3.91 -9.20
CA ASP A 82 -10.14 4.82 -10.14
C ASP A 82 -10.07 6.30 -9.74
N VAL A 83 -9.55 6.62 -8.54
CA VAL A 83 -9.37 7.98 -8.05
C VAL A 83 -7.91 8.43 -8.20
N ALA A 84 -7.66 9.74 -8.07
CA ALA A 84 -6.30 10.25 -8.12
C ALA A 84 -5.45 9.68 -6.96
N ASN A 85 -4.43 8.89 -7.28
CA ASN A 85 -3.58 8.26 -6.28
C ASN A 85 -2.23 8.97 -6.10
N VAL A 86 -1.67 8.91 -4.89
CA VAL A 86 -0.24 9.14 -4.66
C VAL A 86 0.43 7.80 -4.37
N LEU A 87 1.25 7.32 -5.31
CA LEU A 87 1.97 6.06 -5.19
C LEU A 87 3.47 6.36 -5.07
N LYS A 88 4.10 5.83 -4.02
CA LYS A 88 5.53 5.93 -3.78
C LYS A 88 6.14 4.54 -3.69
N GLY A 89 6.98 4.14 -4.64
CA GLY A 89 7.63 2.83 -4.67
C GLY A 89 8.60 2.66 -3.50
N GLY A 90 9.55 3.58 -3.39
CA GLY A 90 10.51 3.63 -2.29
C GLY A 90 11.91 3.38 -2.81
N ALA A 91 12.59 2.36 -2.29
CA ALA A 91 13.84 1.89 -2.86
C ALA A 91 13.62 0.51 -3.45
N GLY A 92 14.38 0.14 -4.49
CA GLY A 92 14.16 -1.09 -5.23
C GLY A 92 13.68 -0.78 -6.64
N ASN A 93 13.53 -1.82 -7.47
CA ASN A 93 13.00 -1.68 -8.82
C ASN A 93 11.50 -1.95 -8.77
N ASP A 94 10.71 -0.90 -8.68
CA ASP A 94 9.28 -0.98 -8.44
C ASP A 94 8.49 -1.00 -9.74
N ILE A 95 7.23 -1.44 -9.69
CA ILE A 95 6.27 -1.29 -10.78
C ILE A 95 5.07 -0.52 -10.24
N LEU A 96 4.83 0.66 -10.78
CA LEU A 96 3.73 1.53 -10.38
C LEU A 96 2.68 1.59 -11.49
N TYR A 97 1.45 1.21 -11.16
CA TYR A 97 0.29 1.34 -12.03
C TYR A 97 -0.73 2.27 -11.37
N GLY A 98 -0.86 3.50 -11.90
CA GLY A 98 -1.78 4.51 -11.35
C GLY A 98 -3.25 4.10 -11.46
N GLY A 99 -3.68 3.65 -12.64
CA GLY A 99 -5.08 3.34 -12.90
C GLY A 99 -5.77 4.46 -13.67
N LEU A 100 -7.00 4.79 -13.28
CA LEU A 100 -7.68 5.99 -13.78
C LEU A 100 -7.37 7.17 -12.86
N GLY A 101 -7.80 8.37 -13.24
CA GLY A 101 -7.56 9.57 -12.44
C GLY A 101 -6.25 10.28 -12.81
N ALA A 102 -5.91 11.31 -12.04
CA ALA A 102 -4.72 12.14 -12.25
C ALA A 102 -3.70 11.84 -11.16
N ASP A 103 -2.90 10.81 -11.39
CA ASP A 103 -2.02 10.24 -10.37
C ASP A 103 -0.68 10.97 -10.21
N GLN A 104 -0.11 10.85 -9.02
CA GLN A 104 1.26 11.25 -8.72
C GLN A 104 2.09 10.01 -8.38
N LEU A 105 2.98 9.64 -9.31
CA LEU A 105 3.80 8.44 -9.19
C LEU A 105 5.25 8.83 -8.90
N TRP A 106 5.80 8.28 -7.81
CA TRP A 106 7.20 8.40 -7.43
C TRP A 106 7.80 7.01 -7.36
N GLY A 107 8.62 6.63 -8.34
CA GLY A 107 9.35 5.36 -8.29
C GLY A 107 10.28 5.32 -7.08
N GLY A 108 11.21 6.28 -7.05
CA GLY A 108 12.11 6.49 -5.92
C GLY A 108 13.54 6.12 -6.31
N ALA A 109 14.23 5.35 -5.48
CA ALA A 109 15.59 4.92 -5.76
C ALA A 109 15.59 3.53 -6.40
N GLY A 110 15.86 3.47 -7.71
CA GLY A 110 15.95 2.22 -8.46
C GLY A 110 15.62 2.42 -9.93
N ALA A 111 15.35 1.33 -10.62
CA ALA A 111 14.86 1.34 -12.00
C ALA A 111 13.40 0.88 -12.02
N ASP A 112 12.49 1.84 -12.16
CA ASP A 112 11.04 1.69 -12.01
C ASP A 112 10.28 1.85 -13.34
#